data_AF-A0A3D5BEA5-F1
#
_entry.id   AF-A0A3D5BEA5-F1
#
_cell.length_a   1.000
_cell.length_b   1.000
_cell.length_c   1.000
_cell.angle_alpha   90.00
_cell.angle_beta   90.00
_cell.angle_gamma   90.00
#
_symmetry.space_group_name_H-M   'P 1'
#
loop_
_entity.id
_entity.type
_entity.pdbx_description
1 polymer ?
#
loop_
_entity_poly.entity_id
_entity_poly.type
_entity_poly.pdbx_seq_one_letter_code
_entity_poly.pdbx_strand_id
1 'polypeptide(L)'
;MKKKEEIKIKAKSSLMFKIILSAVVLLGVLLVLFLGKIFVDAKNMPAQKSTAVVVMEEDVKAELPSAQQTEESLPVVPEADIDEEIISEVLQDMADEAEDLAQIEAEETIEPVGEPDAQETVQENVEKFQEKEPAQEEISQSETEALLPKTQKYVVIVIDDMGISPQHTREIISIEAPLTSSFLTYGKDLDTFCEGAKLAGHEIIMHTPMEPKVEADLAPDTLKISMSDEEIRESFLNMLSKFEGFDLKGINNHMGSRFTESAAKLDVVMNVLKEKGLFFLDSKTSQYSQGFQVAQMEGVQYIERDVFLDNENDYEYVMEQLKETEEIAAKQGYAVAIGHAKSETYKALKDWVQTLEEKGLKLVHLSEMIEQQNKKN
;
A
#
# COMPACT_ATOMS: atom_id res chain seq x y z
N MET A 1 51.84 7.36 28.70
CA MET A 1 50.48 7.65 29.19
C MET A 1 49.39 6.99 28.34
N LYS A 2 49.44 7.06 27.00
CA LYS A 2 48.44 6.45 26.08
C LYS A 2 48.06 4.97 26.34
N LYS A 3 49.03 4.08 26.62
CA LYS A 3 48.76 2.64 26.84
C LYS A 3 47.93 2.31 28.09
N LYS A 4 47.95 3.17 29.13
CA LYS A 4 47.11 2.97 30.33
C LYS A 4 45.66 3.44 30.10
N GLU A 5 45.45 4.33 29.13
CA GLU A 5 44.16 4.91 28.81
C GLU A 5 43.33 3.96 27.93
N GLU A 6 43.96 3.32 26.94
CA GLU A 6 43.34 2.27 26.12
C GLU A 6 42.86 1.06 26.95
N ILE A 7 43.67 0.60 27.92
CA ILE A 7 43.29 -0.52 28.79
C ILE A 7 42.06 -0.17 29.65
N LYS A 8 41.95 1.09 30.07
CA LYS A 8 40.83 1.58 30.90
C LYS A 8 39.54 1.68 30.08
N ILE A 9 39.64 2.08 28.80
CA ILE A 9 38.51 2.14 27.87
C ILE A 9 38.01 0.73 27.54
N LYS A 10 38.92 -0.21 27.24
CA LYS A 10 38.56 -1.60 26.92
C LYS A 10 37.89 -2.33 28.10
N ALA A 11 38.35 -2.08 29.32
CA ALA A 11 37.73 -2.63 30.53
C ALA A 11 36.33 -2.05 30.80
N LYS A 12 36.12 -0.75 30.54
CA LYS A 12 34.82 -0.08 30.73
C LYS A 12 33.78 -0.54 29.69
N SER A 13 34.22 -0.77 28.46
CA SER A 13 33.39 -1.36 27.39
C SER A 13 32.96 -2.79 27.70
N SER A 14 33.87 -3.62 28.25
CA SER A 14 33.54 -4.99 28.65
C SER A 14 32.55 -5.05 29.82
N LEU A 15 32.63 -4.10 30.76
CA LEU A 15 31.69 -4.01 31.88
C LEU A 15 30.30 -3.55 31.43
N MET A 16 30.22 -2.54 30.56
CA MET A 16 28.95 -2.07 29.97
C MET A 16 28.24 -3.18 29.19
N PHE A 17 28.98 -3.93 28.36
CA PHE A 17 28.42 -5.05 27.60
C PHE A 17 27.83 -6.13 28.51
N LYS A 18 28.51 -6.47 29.62
CA LYS A 18 27.99 -7.45 30.60
C LYS A 18 26.73 -6.96 31.31
N ILE A 19 26.63 -5.67 31.60
CA ILE A 19 25.43 -5.08 32.22
C ILE A 19 24.26 -5.15 31.25
N ILE A 20 24.46 -4.75 29.99
CA ILE A 20 23.42 -4.80 28.95
C ILE A 20 22.96 -6.25 28.74
N LEU A 21 23.89 -7.19 28.59
CA LEU A 21 23.55 -8.61 28.42
C LEU A 21 22.77 -9.16 29.62
N SER A 22 23.13 -8.78 30.85
CA SER A 22 22.38 -9.20 32.04
C SER A 22 20.98 -8.60 32.12
N ALA A 23 20.77 -7.38 31.63
CA ALA A 23 19.47 -6.74 31.60
C ALA A 23 18.54 -7.38 30.55
N VAL A 24 19.08 -7.73 29.37
CA VAL A 24 18.32 -8.43 28.31
C VAL A 24 17.88 -9.81 28.79
N VAL A 25 18.75 -10.59 29.44
CA VAL A 25 18.39 -11.89 30.01
C VAL A 25 17.31 -11.76 31.08
N LEU A 26 17.40 -10.74 31.95
CA LEU A 26 16.38 -10.51 32.99
C LEU A 26 15.02 -10.13 32.37
N LEU A 27 15.02 -9.32 31.31
CA LEU A 27 13.81 -8.92 30.60
C LEU A 27 13.14 -10.12 29.92
N GLY A 28 13.92 -10.99 29.28
CA GLY A 28 13.43 -12.23 28.67
C GLY A 28 12.79 -13.18 29.69
N VAL A 29 13.39 -13.34 30.88
CA VAL A 29 12.81 -14.15 31.95
C VAL A 29 11.48 -13.56 32.45
N LEU A 30 11.39 -12.23 32.59
CA LEU A 30 10.16 -11.56 33.00
C LEU A 30 9.04 -11.71 31.94
N LEU A 31 9.40 -11.64 30.65
CA LEU A 31 8.47 -11.82 29.54
C LEU A 31 7.88 -13.25 29.54
N VAL A 32 8.72 -14.27 29.71
CA VAL A 32 8.27 -15.67 29.77
C VAL A 32 7.33 -15.91 30.96
N LEU A 33 7.63 -15.32 32.13
CA LEU A 33 6.75 -15.41 33.30
C LEU A 33 5.42 -14.67 33.10
N PHE A 34 5.43 -13.53 32.40
CA PHE A 34 4.23 -12.76 32.08
C PHE A 34 3.33 -13.51 31.09
N LEU A 35 3.89 -14.03 30.00
CA LEU A 35 3.17 -14.84 29.01
C LEU A 35 2.61 -16.13 29.62
N GLY A 36 3.39 -16.80 30.47
CA GLY A 36 2.92 -17.98 31.20
C GLY A 36 1.72 -17.68 32.10
N LYS A 37 1.65 -16.48 32.69
CA LYS A 37 0.51 -16.05 33.51
C LYS A 37 -0.74 -15.79 32.65
N ILE A 38 -0.59 -15.10 31.51
CA ILE A 38 -1.70 -14.85 30.57
C ILE A 38 -2.30 -16.18 30.10
N PHE A 39 -1.46 -17.16 29.76
CA PHE A 39 -1.92 -18.47 29.32
C PHE A 39 -2.70 -19.23 30.42
N VAL A 40 -2.25 -19.15 31.68
CA VAL A 40 -2.96 -19.75 32.82
C VAL A 40 -4.30 -19.05 33.08
N ASP A 41 -4.35 -17.72 32.95
CA ASP A 41 -5.58 -16.94 33.15
C ASP A 41 -6.61 -17.20 32.04
N ALA A 42 -6.16 -17.32 30.78
CA ALA A 42 -7.01 -17.66 29.64
C ALA A 42 -7.64 -19.05 29.78
N LYS A 43 -6.90 -20.03 30.34
CA LYS A 43 -7.41 -21.39 30.56
C LYS A 43 -8.44 -21.48 31.70
N ASN A 44 -8.50 -20.47 32.57
CA ASN A 44 -9.39 -20.41 33.72
C ASN A 44 -10.63 -19.52 33.51
N MET A 45 -10.85 -18.99 32.31
CA MET A 45 -12.07 -18.23 32.01
C MET A 45 -13.29 -19.16 31.83
N PRO A 46 -14.40 -18.94 32.57
CA PRO A 46 -15.62 -19.70 32.38
C PRO A 46 -16.31 -19.31 31.07
N ALA A 47 -16.70 -20.30 30.27
CA ALA A 47 -17.45 -20.10 29.04
C ALA A 47 -18.80 -19.39 29.31
N GLN A 48 -18.94 -18.16 28.82
CA GLN A 48 -20.16 -17.38 28.92
C GLN A 48 -21.12 -17.80 27.80
N LYS A 49 -22.21 -18.48 28.18
CA LYS A 49 -23.31 -18.81 27.25
C LYS A 49 -24.09 -17.53 26.92
N SER A 50 -24.08 -17.15 25.65
CA SER A 50 -24.98 -16.14 25.10
C SER A 50 -26.43 -16.66 25.19
N THR A 51 -27.29 -15.89 25.86
CA THR A 51 -28.71 -16.20 26.02
C THR A 51 -29.48 -15.46 24.94
N ALA A 52 -30.09 -16.20 24.01
CA ALA A 52 -30.99 -15.65 23.00
C ALA A 52 -32.24 -15.06 23.69
N VAL A 53 -32.54 -13.80 23.37
CA VAL A 53 -33.75 -13.11 23.82
C VAL A 53 -34.90 -13.55 22.91
N VAL A 54 -35.86 -14.28 23.49
CA VAL A 54 -37.15 -14.61 22.88
C VAL A 54 -38.05 -13.38 23.03
N VAL A 55 -38.48 -12.79 21.91
CA VAL A 55 -39.54 -11.76 21.90
C VAL A 55 -40.87 -12.46 21.62
N MET A 56 -41.85 -12.19 22.48
CA MET A 56 -43.21 -12.71 22.40
C MET A 56 -44.04 -11.91 21.39
N GLU A 57 -44.80 -12.60 20.54
CA GLU A 57 -45.91 -12.01 19.77
C GLU A 57 -47.18 -11.96 20.62
N GLU A 58 -47.88 -10.83 20.59
CA GLU A 58 -49.20 -10.64 21.20
C GLU A 58 -50.24 -10.34 20.11
N ASP A 59 -51.34 -11.09 20.15
CA ASP A 59 -52.50 -11.04 19.26
C ASP A 59 -53.26 -9.69 19.32
N VAL A 60 -53.51 -9.07 18.16
CA VAL A 60 -54.61 -8.08 18.02
C VAL A 60 -55.48 -8.42 16.81
N LYS A 61 -56.74 -8.72 17.13
CA LYS A 61 -57.87 -8.99 16.23
C LYS A 61 -58.55 -7.67 15.83
N ALA A 62 -58.75 -7.41 14.54
CA ALA A 62 -59.79 -6.50 14.03
C ALA A 62 -60.14 -6.79 12.55
N GLU A 63 -61.37 -6.47 12.15
CA GLU A 63 -62.16 -7.04 11.05
C GLU A 63 -61.93 -6.45 9.62
N LEU A 64 -62.24 -7.31 8.63
CA LEU A 64 -62.41 -7.23 7.15
C LEU A 64 -63.10 -5.95 6.56
N PRO A 65 -62.96 -5.61 5.23
CA PRO A 65 -63.36 -6.49 4.10
C PRO A 65 -62.61 -6.41 2.73
N SER A 66 -62.58 -7.59 2.07
CA SER A 66 -62.68 -7.92 0.62
C SER A 66 -62.19 -6.93 -0.46
N ALA A 67 -61.12 -7.31 -1.19
CA ALA A 67 -61.00 -7.09 -2.64
C ALA A 67 -60.01 -8.06 -3.32
N GLN A 68 -60.55 -8.87 -4.23
CA GLN A 68 -60.02 -9.41 -5.50
C GLN A 68 -58.51 -9.69 -5.71
N GLN A 69 -58.24 -10.99 -5.91
CA GLN A 69 -57.30 -11.64 -6.88
C GLN A 69 -56.29 -10.77 -7.64
N THR A 70 -55.00 -11.12 -7.50
CA THR A 70 -54.17 -11.69 -8.58
C THR A 70 -52.96 -12.38 -7.96
N GLU A 71 -52.74 -13.65 -8.34
CA GLU A 71 -51.53 -14.41 -8.03
C GLU A 71 -50.36 -13.88 -8.86
N GLU A 72 -49.24 -13.54 -8.23
CA GLU A 72 -47.94 -13.49 -8.88
C GLU A 72 -46.90 -14.03 -7.89
N SER A 73 -46.38 -15.23 -8.20
CA SER A 73 -45.39 -15.95 -7.41
C SER A 73 -44.03 -15.27 -7.49
N LEU A 74 -43.47 -14.85 -6.35
CA LEU A 74 -42.06 -14.46 -6.24
C LEU A 74 -41.16 -15.71 -6.30
N PRO A 75 -40.02 -15.66 -7.01
CA PRO A 75 -39.09 -16.79 -7.04
C PRO A 75 -38.33 -16.89 -5.72
N VAL A 76 -38.32 -18.10 -5.15
CA VAL A 76 -37.44 -18.50 -4.05
C VAL A 76 -36.01 -18.54 -4.60
N VAL A 77 -35.13 -17.70 -4.07
CA VAL A 77 -33.69 -17.77 -4.31
C VAL A 77 -33.14 -18.93 -3.46
N PRO A 78 -32.43 -19.92 -4.03
CA PRO A 78 -31.80 -20.97 -3.23
C PRO A 78 -30.63 -20.37 -2.44
N GLU A 79 -30.55 -20.67 -1.14
CA GLU A 79 -29.34 -20.49 -0.35
C GLU A 79 -28.21 -21.28 -1.02
N ALA A 80 -27.12 -20.60 -1.36
CA ALA A 80 -25.93 -21.24 -1.88
C ALA A 80 -25.22 -21.93 -0.71
N ASP A 81 -25.10 -23.25 -0.77
CA ASP A 81 -24.16 -24.00 0.05
C ASP A 81 -22.74 -23.51 -0.28
N ILE A 82 -22.15 -22.72 0.62
CA ILE A 82 -20.73 -22.39 0.56
C ILE A 82 -19.99 -23.60 1.10
N ASP A 83 -19.12 -24.16 0.26
CA ASP A 83 -18.31 -25.33 0.60
C ASP A 83 -17.41 -25.00 1.81
N GLU A 84 -17.51 -25.78 2.89
CA GLU A 84 -16.66 -25.63 4.08
C GLU A 84 -15.17 -25.78 3.74
N GLU A 85 -14.85 -26.43 2.61
CA GLU A 85 -13.49 -26.56 2.08
C GLU A 85 -12.91 -25.20 1.65
N ILE A 86 -13.71 -24.32 1.02
CA ILE A 86 -13.30 -22.98 0.58
C ILE A 86 -13.06 -22.05 1.79
N ILE A 87 -13.88 -22.18 2.83
CA ILE A 87 -13.69 -21.41 4.07
C ILE A 87 -12.40 -21.85 4.77
N SER A 88 -12.08 -23.15 4.74
CA SER A 88 -10.83 -23.67 5.31
C SER A 88 -9.60 -23.20 4.54
N GLU A 89 -9.69 -23.10 3.21
CA GLU A 89 -8.61 -22.65 2.33
C GLU A 89 -8.29 -21.16 2.56
N VAL A 90 -9.32 -20.30 2.63
CA VAL A 90 -9.16 -18.86 2.93
C VAL A 90 -8.61 -18.61 4.33
N LEU A 91 -9.01 -19.41 5.33
CA LEU A 91 -8.49 -19.28 6.69
C LEU A 91 -7.05 -19.78 6.83
N GLN A 92 -6.62 -20.70 5.97
CA GLN A 92 -5.26 -21.20 5.93
C GLN A 92 -4.32 -20.17 5.29
N ASP A 93 -4.74 -19.53 4.19
CA ASP A 93 -4.00 -18.44 3.54
C ASP A 93 -3.76 -17.24 4.48
N MET A 94 -4.76 -16.91 5.31
CA MET A 94 -4.64 -15.85 6.32
C MET A 94 -3.70 -16.20 7.48
N ALA A 95 -3.50 -17.49 7.77
CA ALA A 95 -2.62 -17.93 8.85
C ALA A 95 -1.15 -17.94 8.43
N ASP A 96 -0.87 -18.28 7.17
CA ASP A 96 0.48 -18.37 6.62
C ASP A 96 1.11 -16.96 6.44
N GLU A 97 0.32 -15.94 6.09
CA GLU A 97 0.78 -14.53 6.03
C GLU A 97 1.16 -13.95 7.40
N ALA A 98 0.48 -14.38 8.48
CA ALA A 98 0.76 -13.91 9.83
C ALA A 98 2.07 -14.50 10.40
N GLU A 99 2.50 -15.67 9.93
CA GLU A 99 3.72 -16.33 10.38
C GLU A 99 4.99 -15.75 9.72
N ASP A 100 4.85 -15.14 8.54
CA ASP A 100 5.95 -14.54 7.77
C ASP A 100 6.51 -13.24 8.38
N LEU A 101 5.66 -12.44 9.04
CA LEU A 101 6.10 -11.22 9.72
C LEU A 101 6.96 -11.51 10.97
N ALA A 102 6.74 -12.66 11.61
CA ALA A 102 7.45 -13.04 12.83
C ALA A 102 8.89 -13.55 12.57
N GLN A 103 9.21 -13.99 11.35
CA GLN A 103 10.53 -14.55 11.02
C GLN A 103 11.57 -13.50 10.60
N ILE A 104 11.14 -12.29 10.23
CA ILE A 104 12.02 -11.20 9.78
C ILE A 104 12.86 -10.61 10.95
N GLU A 105 12.38 -10.70 12.20
CA GLU A 105 13.11 -10.17 13.37
C GLU A 105 14.29 -11.05 13.84
N ALA A 106 14.44 -12.27 13.33
CA ALA A 106 15.37 -13.26 13.89
C ALA A 106 16.78 -13.29 13.28
N GLU A 107 17.03 -12.63 12.14
CA GLU A 107 18.28 -12.80 11.38
C GLU A 107 19.01 -11.48 11.08
N GLU A 108 19.48 -10.79 12.13
CA GLU A 108 20.45 -9.69 11.98
C GLU A 108 21.68 -9.89 12.88
N THR A 109 22.75 -10.46 12.30
CA THR A 109 24.12 -10.21 12.76
C THR A 109 25.04 -10.01 11.56
N ILE A 110 25.47 -8.78 11.32
CA ILE A 110 26.47 -8.45 10.29
C ILE A 110 27.65 -7.72 10.95
N GLU A 111 28.85 -8.24 10.73
CA GLU A 111 30.14 -7.62 11.10
C GLU A 111 30.55 -6.51 10.10
N PRO A 112 31.37 -5.53 10.52
CA PRO A 112 31.59 -4.32 9.73
C PRO A 112 32.54 -4.52 8.54
N VAL A 113 32.15 -3.91 7.41
CA VAL A 113 32.87 -3.84 6.13
C VAL A 113 34.09 -2.92 6.22
N GLY A 114 35.20 -3.35 5.62
CA GLY A 114 36.40 -2.53 5.39
C GLY A 114 36.38 -1.85 4.01
N GLU A 115 36.74 -0.58 3.97
CA GLU A 115 36.94 0.22 2.74
C GLU A 115 38.17 -0.25 1.93
N PRO A 116 38.17 0.02 0.62
CA PRO A 116 39.37 0.53 -0.01
C PRO A 116 39.13 1.78 -0.88
N ASP A 117 39.81 2.84 -0.46
CA ASP A 117 40.72 3.74 -1.19
C ASP A 117 40.49 3.98 -2.71
N ALA A 118 40.19 5.23 -3.05
CA ALA A 118 40.15 5.75 -4.42
C ALA A 118 41.18 6.90 -4.55
N GLN A 119 42.27 6.64 -5.27
CA GLN A 119 43.15 7.67 -5.83
C GLN A 119 43.51 7.32 -7.28
N GLU A 120 43.69 8.37 -8.08
CA GLU A 120 44.10 8.44 -9.50
C GLU A 120 42.99 8.12 -10.52
N THR A 121 42.57 9.01 -11.42
CA THR A 121 43.34 9.91 -12.30
C THR A 121 42.47 11.09 -12.80
N VAL A 122 43.12 12.24 -12.99
CA VAL A 122 42.60 13.48 -13.60
C VAL A 122 43.43 13.74 -14.87
N GLN A 123 42.82 14.41 -15.87
CA GLN A 123 43.30 14.84 -17.21
C GLN A 123 42.93 13.83 -18.32
N GLU A 124 42.17 14.17 -19.36
CA GLU A 124 42.31 15.32 -20.29
C GLU A 124 40.99 15.57 -21.06
N ASN A 125 40.73 16.85 -21.38
CA ASN A 125 39.99 17.41 -22.53
C ASN A 125 38.94 18.47 -22.15
N VAL A 126 39.44 19.68 -21.95
CA VAL A 126 38.68 20.93 -22.04
C VAL A 126 39.24 21.73 -23.21
N GLU A 127 38.43 21.86 -24.25
CA GLU A 127 38.40 22.91 -25.29
C GLU A 127 37.42 22.38 -26.35
N LYS A 128 36.34 23.03 -26.79
CA LYS A 128 36.10 24.45 -27.01
C LYS A 128 34.70 24.57 -27.63
N PHE A 129 33.73 25.24 -27.00
CA PHE A 129 32.59 25.82 -27.71
C PHE A 129 32.15 27.11 -27.00
N GLN A 130 32.47 28.23 -27.63
CA GLN A 130 32.00 29.56 -27.25
C GLN A 130 30.58 29.80 -27.79
N GLU A 131 29.74 30.31 -26.90
CA GLU A 131 28.76 31.38 -27.09
C GLU A 131 28.07 31.54 -28.45
N LYS A 132 26.74 31.40 -28.41
CA LYS A 132 25.78 32.31 -29.03
C LYS A 132 24.45 32.24 -28.27
N GLU A 133 24.15 33.27 -27.48
CA GLU A 133 22.76 33.64 -27.19
C GLU A 133 22.06 34.03 -28.50
N PRO A 134 20.75 33.78 -28.59
CA PRO A 134 19.90 34.96 -28.75
C PRO A 134 18.58 34.90 -27.97
N ALA A 135 18.19 36.12 -27.59
CA ALA A 135 16.84 36.68 -27.60
C ALA A 135 15.76 36.01 -26.75
N GLN A 136 15.44 36.72 -25.67
CA GLN A 136 14.18 36.67 -24.95
C GLN A 136 13.01 36.90 -25.93
N GLU A 137 12.19 35.88 -26.13
CA GLU A 137 10.81 36.03 -26.58
C GLU A 137 9.89 35.89 -25.36
N GLU A 138 9.10 36.93 -25.12
CA GLU A 138 8.04 36.96 -24.14
C GLU A 138 6.98 35.91 -24.48
N ILE A 139 6.89 34.84 -23.68
CA ILE A 139 5.76 33.92 -23.74
C ILE A 139 4.71 34.37 -22.73
N SER A 140 3.58 34.76 -23.31
CA SER A 140 2.32 35.19 -22.70
C SER A 140 1.86 34.31 -21.54
N GLN A 141 1.61 34.95 -20.40
CA GLN A 141 0.92 34.39 -19.24
C GLN A 141 -0.54 34.05 -19.59
N SER A 142 -0.88 32.77 -19.76
CA SER A 142 -2.25 32.29 -19.65
C SER A 142 -2.27 30.77 -19.57
N GLU A 143 -2.02 30.24 -18.36
CA GLU A 143 -2.60 29.02 -17.79
C GLU A 143 -1.86 28.76 -16.47
N THR A 144 -2.24 29.51 -15.44
CA THR A 144 -1.76 29.25 -14.08
C THR A 144 -2.50 28.03 -13.54
N GLU A 145 -2.00 26.85 -13.88
CA GLU A 145 -2.35 25.61 -13.21
C GLU A 145 -1.92 25.75 -11.74
N ALA A 146 -2.91 25.98 -10.87
CA ALA A 146 -2.69 26.51 -9.54
C ALA A 146 -1.93 25.52 -8.65
N LEU A 147 -0.66 25.84 -8.38
CA LEU A 147 0.15 25.22 -7.35
C LEU A 147 -0.63 25.11 -6.03
N LEU A 148 -0.60 23.92 -5.45
CA LEU A 148 -1.18 23.61 -4.15
C LEU A 148 -0.55 24.52 -3.05
N PRO A 149 -1.35 25.20 -2.19
CA PRO A 149 -0.85 26.20 -1.24
C PRO A 149 0.19 25.64 -0.26
N LYS A 150 1.27 26.40 -0.01
CA LYS A 150 2.45 25.97 0.77
C LYS A 150 2.20 25.66 2.26
N THR A 151 1.10 26.16 2.84
CA THR A 151 0.72 25.92 4.25
C THR A 151 -0.25 24.77 4.42
N GLN A 152 -0.89 24.33 3.33
CA GLN A 152 -1.83 23.23 3.32
C GLN A 152 -1.07 21.91 3.37
N LYS A 153 -1.58 20.97 4.16
CA LYS A 153 -1.04 19.62 4.31
C LYS A 153 -1.90 18.65 3.51
N TYR A 154 -1.26 17.71 2.83
CA TYR A 154 -1.91 16.81 1.89
C TYR A 154 -1.88 15.38 2.39
N VAL A 155 -2.94 14.64 2.12
CA VAL A 155 -2.98 13.19 2.31
C VAL A 155 -3.42 12.58 1.00
N VAL A 156 -2.82 11.45 0.64
CA VAL A 156 -3.20 10.66 -0.51
C VAL A 156 -3.54 9.27 -0.01
N ILE A 157 -4.71 8.77 -0.41
CA ILE A 157 -5.14 7.41 -0.11
C ILE A 157 -5.24 6.65 -1.43
N VAL A 158 -4.49 5.56 -1.52
CA VAL A 158 -4.54 4.60 -2.62
C VAL A 158 -5.18 3.32 -2.11
N ILE A 159 -6.16 2.80 -2.85
CA ILE A 159 -6.82 1.53 -2.54
C ILE A 159 -6.46 0.49 -3.59
N ASP A 160 -5.67 -0.49 -3.17
CA ASP A 160 -5.21 -1.63 -3.94
C ASP A 160 -6.28 -2.74 -4.00
N ASP A 161 -6.02 -3.72 -4.87
CA ASP A 161 -6.85 -4.90 -5.12
C ASP A 161 -8.29 -4.63 -5.60
N MET A 162 -8.52 -3.46 -6.20
CA MET A 162 -9.81 -3.13 -6.78
C MET A 162 -10.13 -4.04 -7.98
N GLY A 163 -11.41 -4.43 -8.13
CA GLY A 163 -11.92 -5.21 -9.25
C GLY A 163 -11.98 -6.74 -9.03
N ILE A 164 -11.39 -7.27 -7.96
CA ILE A 164 -11.47 -8.71 -7.64
C ILE A 164 -12.75 -9.06 -6.91
N SER A 165 -13.05 -8.34 -5.82
CA SER A 165 -14.30 -8.49 -5.07
C SER A 165 -15.30 -7.44 -5.54
N PRO A 166 -16.40 -7.82 -6.24
CA PRO A 166 -17.43 -6.88 -6.65
C PRO A 166 -18.05 -6.12 -5.47
N GLN A 167 -18.18 -6.78 -4.31
CA GLN A 167 -18.74 -6.16 -3.11
C GLN A 167 -17.81 -5.07 -2.58
N HIS A 168 -16.56 -5.42 -2.23
CA HIS A 168 -15.64 -4.45 -1.63
C HIS A 168 -15.30 -3.32 -2.61
N THR A 169 -15.18 -3.62 -3.90
CA THR A 169 -14.96 -2.60 -4.94
C THR A 169 -16.09 -1.56 -4.95
N ARG A 170 -17.37 -2.00 -4.86
CA ARG A 170 -18.51 -1.08 -4.77
C ARG A 170 -18.55 -0.30 -3.46
N GLU A 171 -18.16 -0.91 -2.35
CA GLU A 171 -18.08 -0.22 -1.06
C GLU A 171 -17.07 0.92 -1.13
N ILE A 172 -15.86 0.68 -1.65
CA ILE A 172 -14.86 1.74 -1.83
C ILE A 172 -15.33 2.80 -2.81
N ILE A 173 -15.91 2.43 -3.97
CA ILE A 173 -16.47 3.38 -4.94
C ILE A 173 -17.58 4.26 -4.33
N SER A 174 -18.27 3.79 -3.29
CA SER A 174 -19.31 4.60 -2.62
C SER A 174 -18.77 5.76 -1.78
N ILE A 175 -17.45 5.84 -1.57
CA ILE A 175 -16.80 6.96 -0.88
C ILE A 175 -16.58 8.08 -1.89
N GLU A 176 -17.49 9.06 -1.95
CA GLU A 176 -17.37 10.22 -2.85
C GLU A 176 -16.27 11.21 -2.38
N ALA A 177 -15.01 10.86 -2.62
CA ALA A 177 -13.83 11.62 -2.23
C ALA A 177 -12.69 11.43 -3.25
N PRO A 178 -11.66 12.29 -3.29
CA PRO A 178 -10.55 12.16 -4.24
C PRO A 178 -9.56 11.06 -3.83
N LEU A 179 -10.04 9.81 -3.77
CA LEU A 179 -9.24 8.61 -3.59
C LEU A 179 -8.53 8.23 -4.90
N THR A 180 -7.45 7.48 -4.81
CA THR A 180 -6.83 6.81 -5.95
C THR A 180 -7.16 5.32 -5.89
N SER A 181 -7.88 4.80 -6.88
CA SER A 181 -8.23 3.38 -6.97
C SER A 181 -7.25 2.65 -7.88
N SER A 182 -6.58 1.65 -7.33
CA SER A 182 -5.63 0.80 -8.04
C SER A 182 -6.26 -0.55 -8.39
N PHE A 183 -6.46 -0.78 -9.68
CA PHE A 183 -7.22 -1.94 -10.16
C PHE A 183 -6.31 -3.06 -10.66
N LEU A 184 -6.59 -4.29 -10.22
CA LEU A 184 -5.91 -5.47 -10.72
C LEU A 184 -6.33 -5.78 -12.17
N THR A 185 -5.35 -6.22 -12.96
CA THR A 185 -5.48 -6.43 -14.41
C THR A 185 -6.36 -7.63 -14.79
N TYR A 186 -6.74 -8.46 -13.82
CA TYR A 186 -7.53 -9.68 -14.01
C TYR A 186 -8.88 -9.65 -13.27
N GLY A 187 -9.30 -8.47 -12.80
CA GLY A 187 -10.64 -8.26 -12.27
C GLY A 187 -11.73 -8.50 -13.30
N LYS A 188 -12.89 -9.01 -12.84
CA LYS A 188 -14.08 -9.14 -13.69
C LYS A 188 -14.79 -7.79 -13.75
N ASP A 189 -15.43 -7.50 -14.88
CA ASP A 189 -16.19 -6.26 -15.08
C ASP A 189 -15.38 -4.97 -14.84
N LEU A 190 -14.07 -5.01 -15.14
CA LEU A 190 -13.12 -3.92 -14.92
C LEU A 190 -13.64 -2.58 -15.43
N ASP A 191 -14.20 -2.55 -16.64
CA ASP A 191 -14.77 -1.34 -17.26
C ASP A 191 -15.86 -0.71 -16.37
N THR A 192 -16.77 -1.53 -15.85
CA THR A 192 -17.89 -1.07 -15.02
C THR A 192 -17.37 -0.45 -13.72
N PHE A 193 -16.37 -1.05 -13.09
CA PHE A 193 -15.82 -0.51 -11.84
C PHE A 193 -14.94 0.71 -12.07
N CYS A 194 -14.17 0.77 -13.16
CA CYS A 194 -13.39 1.95 -13.51
C CYS A 194 -14.32 3.15 -13.81
N GLU A 195 -15.40 2.94 -14.57
CA GLU A 195 -16.41 3.99 -14.80
C GLU A 195 -17.06 4.45 -13.49
N GLY A 196 -17.45 3.51 -12.63
CA GLY A 196 -18.02 3.82 -11.32
C GLY A 196 -17.09 4.63 -10.43
N ALA A 197 -15.83 4.23 -10.34
CA ALA A 197 -14.80 4.94 -9.57
C ALA A 197 -14.57 6.36 -10.10
N LYS A 198 -14.50 6.55 -11.43
CA LYS A 198 -14.39 7.88 -12.04
C LYS A 198 -15.59 8.77 -11.72
N LEU A 199 -16.81 8.21 -11.75
CA LEU A 199 -18.03 8.94 -11.41
C LEU A 199 -18.08 9.34 -9.92
N ALA A 200 -17.49 8.53 -9.03
CA ALA A 200 -17.31 8.84 -7.61
C ALA A 200 -16.20 9.86 -7.34
N GLY A 201 -15.46 10.28 -8.37
CA GLY A 201 -14.37 11.25 -8.26
C GLY A 201 -13.02 10.62 -7.93
N HIS A 202 -12.84 9.31 -8.13
CA HIS A 202 -11.56 8.65 -7.92
C HIS A 202 -10.63 8.81 -9.12
N GLU A 203 -9.33 8.86 -8.85
CA GLU A 203 -8.28 8.64 -9.85
C GLU A 203 -8.09 7.14 -10.08
N ILE A 204 -7.72 6.75 -11.31
CA ILE A 204 -7.49 5.35 -11.68
C ILE A 204 -6.01 5.12 -11.97
N ILE A 205 -5.44 4.13 -11.30
CA ILE A 205 -4.12 3.56 -11.62
C ILE A 205 -4.22 2.04 -11.79
N MET A 206 -3.20 1.43 -12.40
CA MET A 206 -3.16 -0.02 -12.61
C MET A 206 -2.35 -0.69 -11.52
N HIS A 207 -2.96 -1.66 -10.85
CA HIS A 207 -2.29 -2.52 -9.89
C HIS A 207 -1.62 -3.68 -10.65
N THR A 208 -0.31 -3.60 -10.80
CA THR A 208 0.45 -4.45 -11.73
C THR A 208 0.96 -5.70 -11.00
N PRO A 209 0.52 -6.91 -11.37
CA PRO A 209 0.97 -8.14 -10.74
C PRO A 209 2.46 -8.37 -11.03
N MET A 210 3.26 -8.41 -9.96
CA MET A 210 4.70 -8.58 -10.03
C MET A 210 5.15 -9.68 -9.07
N GLU A 211 6.17 -10.42 -9.48
CA GLU A 211 6.59 -11.61 -8.75
C GLU A 211 7.12 -11.31 -7.32
N PRO A 212 6.59 -11.99 -6.28
CA PRO A 212 7.11 -11.94 -4.91
C PRO A 212 8.32 -12.87 -4.70
N LYS A 213 8.97 -12.72 -3.55
CA LYS A 213 10.01 -13.65 -3.07
C LYS A 213 9.43 -14.95 -2.51
N VAL A 214 8.28 -14.84 -1.85
CA VAL A 214 7.56 -15.98 -1.28
C VAL A 214 6.90 -16.78 -2.40
N GLU A 215 6.68 -18.07 -2.16
CA GLU A 215 5.83 -18.86 -3.04
C GLU A 215 4.38 -18.38 -2.87
N ALA A 216 3.71 -18.07 -3.98
CA ALA A 216 2.34 -17.59 -3.98
C ALA A 216 1.64 -18.08 -5.26
N ASP A 217 0.31 -18.19 -5.21
CA ASP A 217 -0.48 -18.41 -6.42
C ASP A 217 -0.52 -17.10 -7.23
N LEU A 218 0.19 -17.09 -8.36
CA LEU A 218 0.40 -15.88 -9.14
C LEU A 218 -0.69 -15.74 -10.19
N ALA A 219 -1.22 -14.52 -10.32
CA ALA A 219 -2.10 -14.17 -11.41
C ALA A 219 -1.47 -14.52 -12.78
N PRO A 220 -2.27 -14.94 -13.78
CA PRO A 220 -1.73 -15.43 -15.05
C PRO A 220 -0.82 -14.45 -15.78
N ASP A 221 -1.06 -13.14 -15.64
CA ASP A 221 -0.29 -12.09 -16.29
C ASP A 221 0.90 -11.58 -15.46
N THR A 222 1.14 -12.11 -14.25
CA THR A 222 2.24 -11.68 -13.36
C THR A 222 3.59 -11.57 -14.08
N LEU A 223 4.22 -10.40 -13.96
CA LEU A 223 5.56 -10.14 -14.46
C LEU A 223 6.58 -10.88 -13.60
N LYS A 224 7.38 -11.74 -14.23
CA LYS A 224 8.33 -12.63 -13.56
C LYS A 224 9.76 -12.35 -13.97
N ILE A 225 10.70 -12.56 -13.05
CA ILE A 225 12.14 -12.40 -13.31
C ILE A 225 12.63 -13.39 -14.39
N SER A 226 11.96 -14.54 -14.53
CA SER A 226 12.30 -15.56 -15.53
C SER A 226 11.91 -15.17 -16.96
N MET A 227 11.04 -14.18 -17.14
CA MET A 227 10.64 -13.69 -18.46
C MET A 227 11.78 -12.93 -19.14
N SER A 228 11.87 -13.05 -20.45
CA SER A 228 12.66 -12.16 -21.29
C SER A 228 12.10 -10.73 -21.28
N ASP A 229 12.92 -9.77 -21.70
CA ASP A 229 12.53 -8.36 -21.69
C ASP A 229 11.38 -8.10 -22.67
N GLU A 230 11.35 -8.82 -23.80
CA GLU A 230 10.24 -8.76 -24.77
C GLU A 230 8.94 -9.31 -24.14
N GLU A 231 9.00 -10.45 -23.45
CA GLU A 231 7.82 -11.02 -22.78
C GLU A 231 7.27 -10.10 -21.70
N ILE A 232 8.14 -9.44 -20.92
CA ILE A 232 7.73 -8.44 -19.92
C ILE A 232 7.05 -7.26 -20.60
N ARG A 233 7.67 -6.72 -21.65
CA ARG A 233 7.13 -5.58 -22.39
C ARG A 233 5.77 -5.90 -23.01
N GLU A 234 5.64 -7.04 -23.70
CA GLU A 234 4.39 -7.48 -24.31
C GLU A 234 3.31 -7.73 -23.26
N SER A 235 3.63 -8.45 -22.17
CA SER A 235 2.68 -8.70 -21.08
C SER A 235 2.20 -7.38 -20.46
N PHE A 236 3.13 -6.47 -20.17
CA PHE A 236 2.80 -5.18 -19.55
C PHE A 236 1.97 -4.28 -20.48
N LEU A 237 2.28 -4.24 -21.78
CA LEU A 237 1.46 -3.52 -22.77
C LEU A 237 0.04 -4.13 -22.89
N ASN A 238 -0.07 -5.45 -22.83
CA ASN A 238 -1.37 -6.13 -22.82
C ASN A 238 -2.17 -5.78 -21.56
N MET A 239 -1.53 -5.69 -20.38
CA MET A 239 -2.19 -5.20 -19.16
C MET A 239 -2.70 -3.77 -19.34
N LEU A 240 -1.85 -2.86 -19.81
CA LEU A 240 -2.22 -1.45 -20.03
C LEU A 240 -3.39 -1.30 -21.02
N SER A 241 -3.46 -2.14 -22.05
CA SER A 241 -4.56 -2.09 -23.02
C SER A 241 -5.95 -2.34 -22.40
N LYS A 242 -6.00 -3.05 -21.26
CA LYS A 242 -7.26 -3.29 -20.52
C LYS A 242 -7.81 -2.00 -19.88
N PHE A 243 -6.98 -0.97 -19.78
CA PHE A 243 -7.33 0.32 -19.19
C PHE A 243 -7.52 1.44 -20.22
N GLU A 244 -7.51 1.12 -21.52
CA GLU A 244 -7.74 2.10 -22.58
C GLU A 244 -9.11 2.78 -22.42
N GLY A 245 -9.12 4.12 -22.39
CA GLY A 245 -10.34 4.92 -22.21
C GLY A 245 -10.61 5.39 -20.77
N PHE A 246 -9.87 4.89 -19.77
CA PHE A 246 -10.07 5.30 -18.37
C PHE A 246 -9.22 6.48 -17.92
N ASP A 247 -8.35 7.05 -18.77
CA ASP A 247 -7.43 8.13 -18.40
C ASP A 247 -6.49 7.72 -17.25
N LEU A 248 -5.86 6.55 -17.43
CA LEU A 248 -4.91 5.97 -16.50
C LEU A 248 -3.75 6.94 -16.25
N LYS A 249 -3.43 7.21 -14.97
CA LYS A 249 -2.37 8.18 -14.60
C LYS A 249 -1.03 7.56 -14.27
N GLY A 250 -1.05 6.32 -13.80
CA GLY A 250 0.14 5.62 -13.35
C GLY A 250 -0.15 4.17 -13.01
N ILE A 251 0.85 3.52 -12.42
CA ILE A 251 0.75 2.14 -11.94
C ILE A 251 1.37 2.04 -10.55
N ASN A 252 0.96 1.04 -9.78
CA ASN A 252 1.75 0.53 -8.66
C ASN A 252 1.93 -0.99 -8.77
N ASN A 253 2.82 -1.55 -7.94
CA ASN A 253 3.08 -2.99 -7.92
C ASN A 253 2.16 -3.72 -6.94
N HIS A 254 1.49 -4.77 -7.42
CA HIS A 254 0.88 -5.82 -6.60
C HIS A 254 1.95 -6.86 -6.28
N MET A 255 2.15 -7.17 -4.99
CA MET A 255 3.29 -7.95 -4.52
C MET A 255 4.62 -7.38 -5.05
N GLY A 256 5.42 -8.16 -5.79
CA GLY A 256 6.59 -7.65 -6.50
C GLY A 256 7.88 -7.59 -5.70
N SER A 257 7.96 -8.15 -4.49
CA SER A 257 9.17 -8.09 -3.65
C SER A 257 10.41 -8.71 -4.30
N ARG A 258 10.25 -9.61 -5.29
CA ARG A 258 11.35 -10.16 -6.08
C ARG A 258 11.57 -9.39 -7.38
N PHE A 259 10.49 -8.98 -8.04
CA PHE A 259 10.55 -8.27 -9.31
C PHE A 259 11.18 -6.88 -9.16
N THR A 260 10.74 -6.10 -8.16
CA THR A 260 11.17 -4.70 -7.96
C THR A 260 12.62 -4.58 -7.52
N GLU A 261 13.22 -5.64 -6.98
CA GLU A 261 14.66 -5.69 -6.66
C GLU A 261 15.55 -5.87 -7.89
N SER A 262 14.98 -6.28 -9.03
CA SER A 262 15.73 -6.43 -10.27
C SER A 262 15.69 -5.14 -11.09
N ALA A 263 16.72 -4.32 -10.97
CA ALA A 263 16.84 -3.09 -11.75
C ALA A 263 16.70 -3.34 -13.27
N ALA A 264 17.30 -4.43 -13.77
CA ALA A 264 17.23 -4.79 -15.19
C ALA A 264 15.80 -5.12 -15.67
N LYS A 265 15.00 -5.81 -14.85
CA LYS A 265 13.62 -6.16 -15.22
C LYS A 265 12.66 -5.00 -15.01
N LEU A 266 12.88 -4.21 -13.97
CA LEU A 266 12.10 -3.02 -13.71
C LEU A 266 12.35 -1.91 -14.76
N ASP A 267 13.56 -1.84 -15.32
CA ASP A 267 13.89 -0.91 -16.41
C ASP A 267 13.00 -1.08 -17.65
N VAL A 268 12.66 -2.32 -18.00
CA VAL A 268 11.73 -2.62 -19.11
C VAL A 268 10.36 -2.00 -18.85
N VAL A 269 9.85 -2.12 -17.63
CA VAL A 269 8.56 -1.54 -17.22
C VAL A 269 8.64 -0.01 -17.24
N MET A 270 9.71 0.57 -16.69
CA MET A 270 9.93 2.02 -16.64
C MET A 270 10.04 2.65 -18.04
N ASN A 271 10.69 1.96 -18.99
CA ASN A 271 10.72 2.40 -20.38
C ASN A 271 9.31 2.50 -20.98
N VAL A 272 8.45 1.51 -20.73
CA VAL A 272 7.04 1.58 -21.16
C VAL A 272 6.29 2.71 -20.47
N LEU A 273 6.49 2.91 -19.16
CA LEU A 273 5.86 3.99 -18.42
C LEU A 273 6.23 5.37 -18.98
N LYS A 274 7.52 5.58 -19.27
CA LYS A 274 8.02 6.80 -19.93
C LYS A 274 7.37 7.03 -21.29
N GLU A 275 7.30 5.99 -22.13
CA GLU A 275 6.64 6.07 -23.46
C GLU A 275 5.16 6.45 -23.35
N LYS A 276 4.49 5.99 -22.28
CA LYS A 276 3.05 6.23 -22.04
C LYS A 276 2.76 7.49 -21.21
N GLY A 277 3.80 8.15 -20.67
CA GLY A 277 3.63 9.30 -19.77
C GLY A 277 2.97 8.95 -18.45
N LEU A 278 3.22 7.75 -17.93
CA LEU A 278 2.63 7.22 -16.69
C LEU A 278 3.66 7.29 -15.55
N PHE A 279 3.20 7.55 -14.32
CA PHE A 279 4.05 7.49 -13.13
C PHE A 279 4.15 6.07 -12.53
N PHE A 280 5.14 5.87 -11.67
CA PHE A 280 5.25 4.69 -10.81
C PHE A 280 5.07 5.04 -9.33
N LEU A 281 4.09 4.42 -8.69
CA LEU A 281 3.99 4.33 -7.23
C LEU A 281 4.62 3.02 -6.78
N ASP A 282 5.66 3.10 -5.97
CA ASP A 282 6.25 1.93 -5.32
C ASP A 282 5.52 1.61 -4.03
N SER A 283 4.87 0.46 -3.96
CA SER A 283 4.17 -0.02 -2.76
C SER A 283 5.15 -0.43 -1.65
N LYS A 284 6.46 -0.46 -1.92
CA LYS A 284 7.55 -0.82 -0.99
C LYS A 284 7.34 -2.19 -0.34
N THR A 285 6.98 -3.18 -1.16
CA THR A 285 6.89 -4.59 -0.74
C THR A 285 8.26 -5.23 -0.49
N SER A 286 9.34 -4.53 -0.84
CA SER A 286 10.69 -4.80 -0.37
C SER A 286 11.45 -3.52 -0.07
N GLN A 287 12.23 -3.52 1.01
CA GLN A 287 13.19 -2.45 1.33
C GLN A 287 14.32 -2.32 0.29
N TYR A 288 14.56 -3.37 -0.52
CA TYR A 288 15.60 -3.39 -1.55
C TYR A 288 15.07 -3.03 -2.94
N SER A 289 13.81 -2.58 -3.05
CA SER A 289 13.23 -2.13 -4.32
C SER A 289 14.15 -1.13 -5.03
N GLN A 290 14.38 -1.36 -6.31
CA GLN A 290 15.17 -0.49 -7.19
C GLN A 290 14.31 0.61 -7.84
N GLY A 291 13.02 0.69 -7.49
CA GLY A 291 12.03 1.58 -8.11
C GLY A 291 12.50 3.02 -8.25
N PHE A 292 12.99 3.62 -7.16
CA PHE A 292 13.49 5.00 -7.18
C PHE A 292 14.67 5.20 -8.14
N GLN A 293 15.67 4.30 -8.10
CA GLN A 293 16.87 4.46 -8.92
C GLN A 293 16.55 4.32 -10.40
N VAL A 294 15.76 3.31 -10.77
CA VAL A 294 15.38 3.06 -12.17
C VAL A 294 14.47 4.18 -12.70
N ALA A 295 13.48 4.61 -11.92
CA ALA A 295 12.62 5.71 -12.32
C ALA A 295 13.41 7.01 -12.56
N GLN A 296 14.39 7.31 -11.71
CA GLN A 296 15.27 8.48 -11.90
C GLN A 296 16.11 8.36 -13.18
N MET A 297 16.70 7.19 -13.45
CA MET A 297 17.49 6.95 -14.66
C MET A 297 16.65 7.13 -15.93
N GLU A 298 15.43 6.61 -15.93
CA GLU A 298 14.53 6.70 -17.08
C GLU A 298 13.79 8.03 -17.18
N GLY A 299 13.77 8.85 -16.12
CA GLY A 299 12.99 10.08 -16.07
C GLY A 299 11.49 9.82 -15.93
N VAL A 300 11.12 8.74 -15.25
CA VAL A 300 9.74 8.41 -14.88
C VAL A 300 9.41 9.09 -13.56
N GLN A 301 8.22 9.71 -13.47
CA GLN A 301 7.74 10.27 -12.22
C GLN A 301 7.54 9.15 -11.18
N TYR A 302 8.03 9.37 -9.97
CA TYR A 302 8.09 8.35 -8.93
C TYR A 302 7.58 8.88 -7.60
N ILE A 303 6.90 8.03 -6.85
CA ILE A 303 6.58 8.26 -5.45
C ILE A 303 6.52 6.91 -4.72
N GLU A 304 6.80 6.92 -3.42
CA GLU A 304 6.72 5.73 -2.58
C GLU A 304 5.64 5.89 -1.52
N ARG A 305 5.13 4.76 -1.04
CA ARG A 305 4.22 4.71 0.10
C ARG A 305 4.91 5.13 1.39
N ASP A 306 4.24 5.95 2.19
CA ASP A 306 4.62 6.27 3.57
C ASP A 306 3.99 5.28 4.57
N VAL A 307 2.69 4.98 4.44
CA VAL A 307 1.92 4.18 5.41
C VAL A 307 1.16 3.04 4.74
N PHE A 308 1.15 1.87 5.36
CA PHE A 308 0.25 0.77 5.00
C PHE A 308 -0.91 0.74 5.99
N LEU A 309 -2.15 0.72 5.49
CA LEU A 309 -3.34 0.96 6.30
C LEU A 309 -3.88 -0.29 6.98
N ASP A 310 -3.80 -1.45 6.34
CA ASP A 310 -4.67 -2.59 6.66
C ASP A 310 -3.95 -3.95 6.61
N ASN A 311 -2.74 -3.99 7.17
CA ASN A 311 -2.06 -5.25 7.50
C ASN A 311 -2.95 -6.15 8.37
N GLU A 312 -3.73 -5.52 9.26
CA GLU A 312 -4.78 -6.18 10.03
C GLU A 312 -6.15 -5.73 9.51
N ASN A 313 -7.06 -6.68 9.26
CA ASN A 313 -8.44 -6.36 8.89
C ASN A 313 -9.26 -6.01 10.14
N ASP A 314 -8.85 -4.96 10.83
CA ASP A 314 -9.46 -4.43 12.06
C ASP A 314 -9.65 -2.92 11.95
N TYR A 315 -10.84 -2.43 12.34
CA TYR A 315 -11.19 -1.02 12.21
C TYR A 315 -10.28 -0.10 13.02
N GLU A 316 -9.98 -0.46 14.27
CA GLU A 316 -9.18 0.39 15.16
C GLU A 316 -7.73 0.44 14.68
N TYR A 317 -7.19 -0.68 14.21
CA TYR A 317 -5.87 -0.73 13.55
C TYR A 317 -5.81 0.23 12.35
N VAL A 318 -6.78 0.16 11.44
CA VAL A 318 -6.80 1.05 10.26
C VAL A 318 -6.91 2.52 10.69
N MET A 319 -7.70 2.83 11.71
CA MET A 319 -7.81 4.20 12.24
C MET A 319 -6.49 4.70 12.86
N GLU A 320 -5.71 3.83 13.50
CA GLU A 320 -4.37 4.16 13.98
C GLU A 320 -3.40 4.47 12.82
N GLN A 321 -3.42 3.68 11.75
CA GLN A 321 -2.61 3.92 10.55
C GLN A 321 -3.02 5.20 9.81
N LEU A 322 -4.32 5.51 9.77
CA LEU A 322 -4.82 6.78 9.24
C LEU A 322 -4.32 7.96 10.08
N LYS A 323 -4.26 7.83 11.40
CA LYS A 323 -3.65 8.85 12.27
C LYS A 323 -2.15 8.99 12.03
N GLU A 324 -1.41 7.89 11.83
CA GLU A 324 0.00 7.94 11.44
C GLU A 324 0.19 8.73 10.13
N THR A 325 -0.70 8.51 9.16
CA THR A 325 -0.73 9.24 7.88
C THR A 325 -0.86 10.75 8.11
N GLU A 326 -1.74 11.18 9.03
CA GLU A 326 -1.89 12.59 9.42
C GLU A 326 -0.60 13.16 10.03
N GLU A 327 0.06 12.40 10.91
CA GLU A 327 1.28 12.83 11.57
C GLU A 327 2.45 12.99 10.59
N ILE A 328 2.58 12.10 9.62
CA ILE A 328 3.57 12.21 8.55
C ILE A 328 3.28 13.43 7.68
N ALA A 329 2.02 13.60 7.25
CA ALA A 329 1.60 14.76 6.46
C ALA A 329 1.89 16.08 7.19
N ALA A 330 1.62 16.15 8.49
CA ALA A 330 1.94 17.32 9.30
C ALA A 330 3.44 17.65 9.27
N LYS A 331 4.31 16.63 9.41
CA LYS A 331 5.77 16.77 9.47
C LYS A 331 6.37 17.20 8.13
N GLN A 332 6.10 16.49 7.03
CA GLN A 332 6.77 16.72 5.74
C GLN A 332 5.94 17.48 4.69
N GLY A 333 4.66 17.71 4.97
CA GLY A 333 3.74 18.43 4.08
C GLY A 333 2.75 17.53 3.36
N TYR A 334 3.07 16.23 3.23
CA TYR A 334 2.17 15.24 2.64
C TYR A 334 2.44 13.83 3.17
N ALA A 335 1.49 12.92 2.97
CA ALA A 335 1.69 11.48 3.17
C ALA A 335 0.90 10.69 2.13
N VAL A 336 1.47 9.58 1.66
CA VAL A 336 0.82 8.58 0.80
C VAL A 336 0.56 7.33 1.62
N ALA A 337 -0.70 6.99 1.80
CA ALA A 337 -1.11 5.75 2.43
C ALA A 337 -1.74 4.81 1.41
N ILE A 338 -1.42 3.52 1.53
CA ILE A 338 -2.00 2.45 0.73
C ILE A 338 -2.76 1.52 1.67
N GLY A 339 -3.99 1.17 1.30
CA GLY A 339 -4.73 0.04 1.85
C GLY A 339 -5.36 -0.77 0.73
N HIS A 340 -6.21 -1.73 1.05
CA HIS A 340 -6.89 -2.59 0.08
C HIS A 340 -8.41 -2.48 0.20
N ALA A 341 -9.10 -3.01 -0.80
CA ALA A 341 -10.55 -3.16 -0.79
C ALA A 341 -11.01 -4.22 0.24
N LYS A 342 -11.00 -3.85 1.53
CA LYS A 342 -11.48 -4.64 2.67
C LYS A 342 -12.59 -3.91 3.43
N SER A 343 -13.45 -4.67 4.12
CA SER A 343 -14.60 -4.13 4.85
C SER A 343 -14.22 -3.17 5.97
N GLU A 344 -13.19 -3.48 6.77
CA GLU A 344 -12.78 -2.59 7.86
C GLU A 344 -12.05 -1.35 7.33
N THR A 345 -11.26 -1.49 6.26
CA THR A 345 -10.65 -0.38 5.53
C THR A 345 -11.70 0.59 5.01
N TYR A 346 -12.76 0.08 4.38
CA TYR A 346 -13.90 0.89 3.91
C TYR A 346 -14.56 1.66 5.05
N LYS A 347 -14.90 0.99 6.17
CA LYS A 347 -15.56 1.64 7.31
C LYS A 347 -14.69 2.75 7.90
N ALA A 348 -13.42 2.47 8.14
CA ALA A 348 -12.48 3.43 8.70
C ALA A 348 -12.30 4.65 7.78
N LEU A 349 -12.10 4.43 6.48
CA LEU A 349 -11.97 5.53 5.51
C LEU A 349 -13.23 6.39 5.41
N LYS A 350 -14.40 5.75 5.40
CA LYS A 350 -15.68 6.46 5.33
C LYS A 350 -15.86 7.43 6.50
N ASP A 351 -15.47 7.03 7.70
CA ASP A 351 -15.53 7.89 8.88
C ASP A 351 -14.40 8.93 8.87
N TRP A 352 -13.18 8.52 8.55
CA TRP A 352 -11.99 9.36 8.60
C TRP A 352 -12.03 10.53 7.61
N VAL A 353 -12.48 10.30 6.37
CA VAL A 353 -12.56 11.35 5.33
C VAL A 353 -13.40 12.54 5.79
N GLN A 354 -14.45 12.30 6.58
CA GLN A 354 -15.32 13.35 7.11
C GLN A 354 -14.60 14.26 8.14
N THR A 355 -13.47 13.84 8.69
CA THR A 355 -12.72 14.58 9.72
C THR A 355 -11.64 15.51 9.16
N LEU A 356 -11.32 15.41 7.86
CA LEU A 356 -10.14 16.05 7.27
C LEU A 356 -10.20 17.58 7.27
N GLU A 357 -11.36 18.15 6.99
CA GLU A 357 -11.54 19.61 6.93
C GLU A 357 -11.24 20.25 8.30
N GLU A 358 -11.76 19.66 9.38
CA GLU A 358 -11.53 20.13 10.75
C GLU A 358 -10.04 20.04 11.16
N LYS A 359 -9.31 19.07 10.58
CA LYS A 359 -7.88 18.86 10.79
C LYS A 359 -7.00 19.73 9.89
N GLY A 360 -7.59 20.48 8.96
CA GLY A 360 -6.84 21.28 7.98
C GLY A 360 -6.02 20.42 7.01
N LEU A 361 -6.44 19.17 6.78
CA LEU A 361 -5.83 18.25 5.83
C LEU A 361 -6.65 18.24 4.54
N LYS A 362 -5.98 18.18 3.39
CA LYS A 362 -6.63 18.05 2.09
C LYS A 362 -6.30 16.70 1.47
N LEU A 363 -7.33 15.88 1.27
CA LEU A 363 -7.23 14.69 0.44
C LEU A 363 -7.12 15.11 -1.03
N VAL A 364 -6.17 14.54 -1.75
CA VAL A 364 -5.92 14.81 -3.18
C VAL A 364 -5.60 13.50 -3.90
N HIS A 365 -5.75 13.49 -5.22
CA HIS A 365 -5.29 12.38 -6.05
C HIS A 365 -3.77 12.25 -6.01
N LEU A 366 -3.28 11.05 -6.34
CA LEU A 366 -1.85 10.76 -6.33
C LEU A 366 -1.10 11.57 -7.40
N SER A 367 -1.66 11.72 -8.61
CA SER A 367 -1.06 12.56 -9.66
C SER A 367 -0.87 14.02 -9.23
N GLU A 368 -1.88 14.64 -8.61
CA GLU A 368 -1.79 16.00 -8.07
C GLU A 368 -0.62 16.13 -7.09
N MET A 369 -0.40 15.11 -6.26
CA MET A 369 0.69 15.10 -5.30
C MET A 369 2.05 14.98 -5.98
N ILE A 370 2.18 14.10 -6.98
CA ILE A 370 3.41 13.92 -7.77
C ILE A 370 3.79 15.22 -8.49
N GLU A 371 2.83 15.87 -9.15
CA GLU A 371 3.07 17.16 -9.83
C GLU A 371 3.57 18.23 -8.87
N GLN A 372 2.99 18.29 -7.67
CA GLN A 372 3.40 19.24 -6.64
C GLN A 372 4.81 18.97 -6.11
N GLN A 373 5.25 17.70 -6.02
CA GLN A 373 6.63 17.38 -5.66
C GLN A 373 7.61 17.79 -6.77
N ASN A 374 7.25 17.54 -8.03
CA ASN A 374 8.09 17.90 -9.17
C ASN A 374 8.27 19.41 -9.31
N LYS A 375 7.26 20.23 -9.00
CA LYS A 375 7.36 21.69 -9.02
C LYS A 375 8.24 22.26 -7.88
N LYS A 376 8.65 21.45 -6.87
CA LYS A 376 9.57 21.87 -5.79
C LYS A 376 11.05 21.60 -6.09
N ASN A 377 11.33 20.61 -6.95
CA ASN A 377 12.67 20.24 -7.38
C ASN A 377 13.05 21.01 -8.64
#